data_AF-A0A011UWF1-F1
#
_entry.id   AF-A0A011UWF1-F1
#
_cell.length_a   1.000
_cell.length_b   1.000
_cell.length_c   1.000
_cell.angle_alpha   90.00
_cell.angle_beta   90.00
_cell.angle_gamma   90.00
#
_symmetry.space_group_name_H-M   'P 1'
#
loop_
_entity.id
_entity.type
_entity.pdbx_description
1 polymer ?
#
loop_
_entity_poly.entity_id
_entity_poly.type
_entity_poly.pdbx_seq_one_letter_code
_entity_poly.pdbx_strand_id
1 'polypeptide(L)'
;MMPPADVRAAYKAAPHLTHVELTWREGRIEHWLRFGQPVAEQRIDRFRRIVSFAPDSVFAFVRWASNDYGTVVSRMDIARTVGPGDAYQTLPFVRRGGELLLSINGWPRVEKVLHAIDAVAALGLDPSEAAPEHWRHVHNRLTVGQDPRPYALDQHRAWLTRRRISP
;
A
#
# COMPACT_ATOMS: atom_id res chain seq x y z
N MET A 1 8.57 -27.41 -3.63
CA MET A 1 7.60 -26.80 -2.68
C MET A 1 6.36 -26.44 -3.46
N MET A 2 5.16 -26.84 -3.03
CA MET A 2 3.93 -26.43 -3.73
C MET A 2 3.64 -24.94 -3.48
N PRO A 3 3.24 -24.16 -4.49
CA PRO A 3 2.86 -22.77 -4.30
C PRO A 3 1.65 -22.67 -3.34
N PRO A 4 1.66 -21.81 -2.29
CA PRO A 4 0.49 -21.54 -1.46
C PRO A 4 -0.73 -21.15 -2.29
N ALA A 5 -1.92 -21.61 -1.89
CA ALA A 5 -3.16 -21.41 -2.64
C ALA A 5 -3.79 -20.01 -2.43
N ASP A 6 -3.45 -19.33 -1.34
CA ASP A 6 -3.95 -18.02 -0.95
C ASP A 6 -2.97 -17.31 0.03
N VAL A 7 -3.28 -16.08 0.42
CA VAL A 7 -2.48 -15.31 1.40
C VAL A 7 -2.37 -15.96 2.77
N ARG A 8 -3.31 -16.84 3.16
CA ARG A 8 -3.26 -17.55 4.45
C ARG A 8 -2.26 -18.69 4.40
N ALA A 9 -2.22 -19.44 3.30
CA ALA A 9 -1.22 -20.46 3.05
C ALA A 9 0.18 -19.84 2.92
N ALA A 10 0.29 -18.69 2.23
CA ALA A 10 1.55 -17.95 2.13
C ALA A 10 2.05 -17.49 3.50
N TYR A 11 1.17 -16.92 4.32
CA TYR A 11 1.49 -16.53 5.69
C TYR A 11 1.94 -17.71 6.56
N LYS A 12 1.34 -18.90 6.41
CA LYS A 12 1.81 -20.09 7.14
C LYS A 12 3.23 -20.50 6.75
N ALA A 13 3.61 -20.34 5.49
CA ALA A 13 4.93 -20.68 4.98
C ALA A 13 6.01 -19.64 5.36
N ALA A 14 5.65 -18.35 5.40
CA ALA A 14 6.57 -17.26 5.72
C ALA A 14 5.92 -16.23 6.67
N PRO A 15 5.67 -16.56 7.95
CA PRO A 15 4.88 -15.73 8.87
C PRO A 15 5.54 -14.41 9.26
N HIS A 16 6.82 -14.22 8.93
CA HIS A 16 7.58 -12.99 9.14
C HIS A 16 7.37 -11.97 8.01
N LEU A 17 6.75 -12.36 6.89
CA LEU A 17 6.43 -11.47 5.78
C LEU A 17 4.98 -11.02 5.82
N THR A 18 4.71 -9.90 5.16
CA THR A 18 3.35 -9.48 4.83
C THR A 18 3.05 -9.81 3.37
N HIS A 19 1.99 -10.57 3.15
CA HIS A 19 1.50 -11.04 1.86
C HIS A 19 0.29 -10.23 1.41
N VAL A 20 0.28 -9.82 0.15
CA VAL A 20 -0.81 -9.09 -0.49
C VAL A 20 -1.30 -9.87 -1.70
N GLU A 21 -2.59 -10.19 -1.75
CA GLU A 21 -3.22 -10.82 -2.90
C GLU A 21 -3.65 -9.75 -3.91
N LEU A 22 -3.13 -9.86 -5.13
CA LEU A 22 -3.49 -9.04 -6.26
C LEU A 22 -4.34 -9.87 -7.23
N THR A 23 -5.58 -9.43 -7.44
CA THR A 23 -6.53 -9.99 -8.41
C THR A 23 -6.69 -9.03 -9.59
N TRP A 24 -6.45 -9.54 -10.80
CA TRP A 24 -6.67 -8.83 -12.05
C TRP A 24 -7.70 -9.58 -12.90
N ARG A 25 -8.89 -9.00 -13.02
CA ARG A 25 -9.98 -9.37 -13.92
C ARG A 25 -10.45 -8.09 -14.57
N GLU A 26 -9.94 -7.86 -15.77
CA GLU A 26 -10.17 -6.67 -16.57
C GLU A 26 -11.66 -6.27 -16.58
N GLY A 27 -11.92 -4.99 -16.27
CA GLY A 27 -13.26 -4.42 -16.25
C GLY A 27 -14.20 -4.98 -15.19
N ARG A 28 -13.68 -5.73 -14.20
CA ARG A 28 -14.47 -6.27 -13.07
C ARG A 28 -13.80 -6.08 -11.72
N ILE A 29 -12.57 -6.56 -11.56
CA ILE A 29 -11.81 -6.48 -10.30
C ILE A 29 -10.35 -6.25 -10.66
N GLU A 30 -9.81 -5.13 -10.22
CA GLU A 30 -8.42 -4.77 -10.48
C GLU A 30 -7.77 -4.34 -9.17
N HIS A 31 -6.86 -5.18 -8.71
CA HIS A 31 -6.06 -4.97 -7.52
C HIS A 31 -4.59 -4.87 -7.94
N TRP A 32 -3.95 -3.75 -7.68
CA TRP A 32 -2.55 -3.53 -8.04
C TRP A 32 -1.83 -2.67 -7.02
N LEU A 33 -0.51 -2.70 -7.07
CA LEU A 33 0.33 -1.80 -6.28
C LEU A 33 0.63 -0.55 -7.08
N ARG A 34 0.41 0.63 -6.51
CA ARG A 34 0.86 1.90 -7.10
C ARG A 34 2.37 2.11 -6.88
N PHE A 35 2.87 1.68 -5.73
CA PHE A 35 4.28 1.59 -5.38
C PHE A 35 4.48 0.53 -4.29
N GLY A 36 5.74 0.17 -4.06
CA GLY A 36 6.19 -0.79 -3.05
C GLY A 36 7.12 -1.83 -3.67
N GLN A 37 8.14 -2.24 -2.93
CA GLN A 37 9.19 -3.15 -3.37
C GLN A 37 8.95 -4.55 -2.75
N PRO A 38 8.23 -5.47 -3.42
CA PRO A 38 8.04 -6.81 -2.88
C PRO A 38 9.36 -7.60 -2.91
N VAL A 39 9.61 -8.37 -1.86
CA VAL A 39 10.78 -9.26 -1.73
C VAL A 39 10.54 -10.63 -2.35
N ALA A 40 9.28 -10.99 -2.60
CA ALA A 40 8.90 -12.21 -3.31
C ALA A 40 7.58 -12.01 -4.06
N GLU A 41 7.44 -12.69 -5.19
CA GLU A 41 6.20 -12.76 -5.96
C GLU A 41 5.88 -14.22 -6.30
N GLN A 42 4.60 -14.57 -6.23
CA GLN A 42 4.11 -15.88 -6.57
C GLN A 42 2.77 -15.79 -7.32
N ARG A 43 2.73 -16.37 -8.51
CA ARG A 43 1.49 -16.51 -9.28
C ARG A 43 0.66 -17.69 -8.76
N ILE A 44 -0.62 -17.45 -8.50
CA ILE A 44 -1.57 -18.47 -8.02
C ILE A 44 -2.32 -19.07 -9.20
N ASP A 45 -2.88 -18.20 -10.04
CA ASP A 45 -3.55 -18.58 -11.29
C ASP A 45 -3.39 -17.46 -12.33
N ARG A 46 -4.23 -17.45 -13.37
CA ARG A 46 -4.15 -16.43 -14.42
C ARG A 46 -4.60 -15.04 -13.99
N PHE A 47 -5.40 -14.94 -12.93
CA PHE A 47 -5.99 -13.71 -12.43
C PHE A 47 -5.40 -13.29 -11.09
N ARG A 48 -4.78 -14.20 -10.33
CA ARG A 48 -4.32 -13.94 -8.97
C ARG A 48 -2.83 -14.18 -8.81
N ARG A 49 -2.18 -13.27 -8.09
CA ARG A 49 -0.80 -13.41 -7.60
C ARG A 49 -0.71 -12.91 -6.17
N ILE A 50 0.28 -13.40 -5.44
CA ILE A 50 0.65 -12.95 -4.11
C ILE A 50 2.01 -12.27 -4.21
N VAL A 51 2.10 -11.06 -3.70
CA VAL A 51 3.37 -10.36 -3.48
C VAL A 51 3.65 -10.29 -1.99
N SER A 52 4.91 -10.44 -1.61
CA SER A 52 5.33 -10.51 -0.21
C SER A 52 6.33 -9.40 0.09
N PHE A 53 6.21 -8.81 1.27
CA PHE A 53 7.01 -7.69 1.73
C PHE A 53 7.71 -8.05 3.03
N ALA A 54 8.95 -7.60 3.17
CA ALA A 54 9.65 -7.60 4.45
C ALA A 54 8.92 -6.69 5.46
N PRO A 55 9.18 -6.85 6.77
CA PRO A 55 8.75 -5.86 7.77
C PRO A 55 9.24 -4.44 7.43
N ASP A 56 8.51 -3.43 7.91
CA ASP A 56 8.78 -2.00 7.71
C ASP A 56 8.77 -1.49 6.26
N SER A 57 8.31 -2.30 5.32
CA SER A 57 8.10 -1.90 3.92
C SER A 57 6.83 -1.09 3.78
N VAL A 58 6.88 0.04 3.09
CA VAL A 58 5.69 0.86 2.76
C VAL A 58 5.22 0.55 1.34
N PHE A 59 3.92 0.33 1.16
CA PHE A 59 3.32 0.09 -0.15
C PHE A 59 1.98 0.80 -0.29
N ALA A 60 1.61 1.13 -1.53
CA ALA A 60 0.30 1.65 -1.88
C ALA A 60 -0.49 0.61 -2.66
N PHE A 61 -1.62 0.17 -2.10
CA PHE A 61 -2.48 -0.85 -2.65
C PHE A 61 -3.79 -0.26 -3.15
N VAL A 62 -4.03 -0.38 -4.45
CA VAL A 62 -5.25 0.08 -5.11
C VAL A 62 -6.18 -1.10 -5.33
N ARG A 63 -7.45 -0.89 -5.00
CA ARG A 63 -8.54 -1.83 -5.22
C ARG A 63 -9.64 -1.13 -5.97
N TRP A 64 -9.84 -1.56 -7.20
CA TRP A 64 -10.92 -1.12 -8.06
C TRP A 64 -11.82 -2.29 -8.43
N ALA A 65 -13.12 -2.03 -8.51
CA ALA A 65 -14.08 -2.98 -9.02
C ALA A 65 -15.25 -2.26 -9.68
N SER A 66 -15.82 -2.89 -10.70
CA SER A 66 -17.03 -2.43 -11.38
C SER A 66 -18.01 -3.59 -11.58
N ASN A 67 -19.26 -3.24 -11.81
CA ASN A 67 -20.29 -4.12 -12.31
C ASN A 67 -20.90 -3.53 -13.59
N ASP A 68 -21.97 -4.14 -14.08
CA ASP A 68 -22.67 -3.70 -15.31
C ASP A 68 -23.26 -2.28 -15.20
N TYR A 69 -23.29 -1.70 -14.00
CA TYR A 69 -23.81 -0.36 -13.71
C TYR A 69 -22.72 0.67 -13.38
N GLY A 70 -21.44 0.31 -13.51
CA GLY A 70 -20.29 1.20 -13.31
C GLY A 70 -19.40 0.82 -12.13
N THR A 71 -18.60 1.77 -11.65
CA THR A 71 -17.62 1.54 -10.57
C THR A 71 -18.34 1.29 -9.23
N VAL A 72 -18.08 0.13 -8.62
CA VAL A 72 -18.61 -0.25 -7.31
C VAL A 72 -17.59 0.01 -6.20
N VAL A 73 -16.30 -0.14 -6.52
CA VAL A 73 -15.20 0.09 -5.58
C VAL A 73 -14.13 0.93 -6.26
N SER A 74 -13.74 2.01 -5.61
CA SER A 74 -12.48 2.71 -5.86
C SER A 74 -11.88 3.01 -4.51
N ARG A 75 -10.77 2.34 -4.19
CA ARG A 75 -10.12 2.44 -2.87
C ARG A 75 -8.62 2.39 -3.01
N MET A 76 -7.94 3.17 -2.18
CA MET A 76 -6.50 3.10 -2.01
C MET A 76 -6.16 3.05 -0.53
N ASP A 77 -5.23 2.17 -0.18
CA ASP A 77 -4.63 2.10 1.14
C ASP A 77 -3.10 2.23 1.00
N ILE A 78 -2.48 3.07 1.81
CA ILE A 78 -1.02 3.09 1.99
C ILE A 78 -0.75 2.52 3.37
N ALA A 79 0.04 1.44 3.42
CA ALA A 79 0.34 0.74 4.65
C ALA A 79 1.83 0.47 4.79
N ARG A 80 2.30 0.48 6.04
CA ARG A 80 3.60 -0.04 6.43
C ARG A 80 3.41 -1.46 6.95
N THR A 81 4.18 -2.40 6.42
CA THR A 81 4.21 -3.78 6.92
C THR A 81 4.83 -3.81 8.32
N VAL A 82 4.38 -4.74 9.16
CA VAL A 82 4.87 -4.85 10.53
C VAL A 82 5.50 -6.22 10.77
N GLY A 83 6.37 -6.28 11.77
CA GLY A 83 7.01 -7.52 12.18
C GLY A 83 6.11 -8.42 13.03
N PRO A 84 6.56 -9.64 13.35
CA PRO A 84 5.96 -10.46 14.39
C PRO A 84 5.98 -9.75 15.75
N GLY A 85 4.84 -9.72 16.43
CA GLY A 85 4.68 -9.10 17.75
C GLY A 85 4.13 -7.66 17.73
N ASP A 86 4.26 -6.97 16.60
CA ASP A 86 3.74 -5.60 16.46
C ASP A 86 2.21 -5.57 16.35
N ALA A 87 1.62 -4.48 16.86
CA ALA A 87 0.21 -4.17 16.64
C ALA A 87 -0.04 -3.85 15.16
N TYR A 88 -1.14 -4.34 14.61
CA TYR A 88 -1.51 -4.13 13.20
C TYR A 88 -3.02 -3.94 13.04
N GLN A 89 -3.38 -3.29 11.94
CA GLN A 89 -4.75 -3.24 11.44
C GLN A 89 -4.94 -4.32 10.37
N THR A 90 -6.12 -4.95 10.37
CA THR A 90 -6.47 -5.92 9.33
C THR A 90 -6.88 -5.18 8.06
N LEU A 91 -6.30 -5.59 6.93
CA LEU A 91 -6.60 -5.03 5.63
C LEU A 91 -7.08 -6.17 4.72
N PRO A 92 -8.20 -6.01 4.00
CA PRO A 92 -8.64 -7.05 3.07
C PRO A 92 -7.56 -7.34 2.03
N PHE A 93 -7.38 -8.62 1.71
CA PHE A 93 -6.34 -9.14 0.79
C PHE A 93 -4.90 -8.96 1.29
N VAL A 94 -4.68 -8.54 2.54
CA VAL A 94 -3.35 -8.39 3.16
C VAL A 94 -3.26 -9.26 4.41
N ARG A 95 -2.21 -10.07 4.53
CA ARG A 95 -1.92 -10.91 5.71
C ARG A 95 -0.44 -10.86 6.02
N ARG A 96 0.01 -10.46 7.22
CA ARG A 96 -0.67 -10.30 8.53
C ARG A 96 -1.64 -9.11 8.64
N GLY A 97 -1.44 -8.07 7.85
CA GLY A 97 -2.08 -6.76 7.98
C GLY A 97 -0.99 -5.69 7.89
N GLY A 98 -1.19 -4.53 8.51
CA GLY A 98 -0.14 -3.52 8.61
C GLY A 98 -0.56 -2.31 9.43
N GLU A 99 0.36 -1.37 9.58
CA GLU A 99 0.05 -0.03 10.05
C GLU A 99 -0.53 0.78 8.88
N LEU A 100 -1.77 1.25 9.04
CA LEU A 100 -2.45 2.03 8.02
C LEU A 100 -2.02 3.50 8.10
N LEU A 101 -1.34 3.98 7.06
CA LEU A 101 -0.90 5.37 6.96
C LEU A 101 -1.93 6.25 6.25
N LEU A 102 -2.62 5.68 5.26
CA LEU A 102 -3.70 6.33 4.53
C LEU A 102 -4.71 5.27 4.11
N SER A 103 -6.00 5.63 4.22
CA SER A 103 -7.07 4.83 3.63
C SER A 103 -8.16 5.74 3.08
N ILE A 104 -8.45 5.63 1.79
CA ILE A 104 -9.47 6.46 1.17
C ILE A 104 -10.30 5.69 0.14
N ASN A 105 -11.54 6.12 -0.02
CA ASN A 105 -12.47 5.58 -0.99
C ASN A 105 -13.02 6.70 -1.89
N GLY A 106 -13.56 6.30 -3.03
CA GLY A 106 -14.12 7.18 -4.04
C GLY A 106 -13.06 7.74 -4.98
N TRP A 107 -13.33 7.62 -6.28
CA TRP A 107 -12.39 8.02 -7.33
C TRP A 107 -11.83 9.45 -7.17
N PRO A 108 -12.63 10.50 -6.90
CA PRO A 108 -12.10 11.87 -6.80
C PRO A 108 -11.03 12.05 -5.71
N ARG A 109 -11.11 11.27 -4.61
CA ARG A 109 -10.11 11.33 -3.55
C ARG A 109 -8.93 10.41 -3.83
N VAL A 110 -9.18 9.24 -4.41
CA VAL A 110 -8.12 8.32 -4.86
C VAL A 110 -7.22 9.00 -5.87
N GLU A 111 -7.78 9.74 -6.83
CA GLU A 111 -7.06 10.54 -7.81
C GLU A 111 -6.15 11.59 -7.14
N LYS A 112 -6.65 12.31 -6.14
CA LYS A 112 -5.80 13.24 -5.35
C LYS A 112 -4.64 12.55 -4.65
N VAL A 113 -4.81 11.31 -4.18
CA VAL A 113 -3.70 10.53 -3.60
C VAL A 113 -2.72 10.09 -4.68
N LEU A 114 -3.19 9.67 -5.87
CA LEU A 114 -2.32 9.35 -7.00
C LEU A 114 -1.44 10.57 -7.36
N HIS A 115 -2.02 11.76 -7.43
CA HIS A 115 -1.26 12.99 -7.68
C HIS A 115 -0.24 13.30 -6.57
N ALA A 116 -0.58 13.04 -5.30
CA ALA A 116 0.38 13.21 -4.20
C ALA A 116 1.56 12.22 -4.33
N ILE A 117 1.29 10.97 -4.74
CA ILE A 117 2.33 9.97 -5.03
C ILE A 117 3.21 10.42 -6.20
N ASP A 118 2.60 10.89 -7.29
CA ASP A 118 3.32 11.38 -8.46
C ASP A 118 4.19 12.60 -8.12
N ALA A 119 3.70 13.49 -7.25
CA ALA A 119 4.47 14.64 -6.77
C ALA A 119 5.71 14.22 -5.96
N VAL A 120 5.62 13.17 -5.14
CA VAL A 120 6.79 12.60 -4.46
C VAL A 120 7.78 12.00 -5.47
N ALA A 121 7.27 11.21 -6.43
CA ALA A 121 8.10 10.59 -7.45
C ALA A 121 8.81 11.63 -8.34
N ALA A 122 8.17 12.76 -8.63
CA ALA A 122 8.74 13.87 -9.40
C ALA A 122 9.95 14.53 -8.71
N LEU A 123 10.14 14.32 -7.41
CA LEU A 123 11.35 14.75 -6.68
C LEU A 123 12.53 13.78 -6.86
N GLY A 124 12.37 12.71 -7.65
CA GLY A 124 13.37 11.64 -7.82
C GLY A 124 13.44 10.69 -6.62
N LEU A 125 12.40 10.66 -5.78
CA LEU A 125 12.31 9.80 -4.60
C LEU A 125 11.43 8.58 -4.89
N ASP A 126 11.78 7.43 -4.32
CA ASP A 126 10.84 6.31 -4.24
C ASP A 126 9.73 6.68 -3.23
N PRO A 127 8.43 6.69 -3.63
CA PRO A 127 7.34 6.97 -2.70
C PRO A 127 7.28 6.02 -1.49
N SER A 128 7.81 4.79 -1.60
CA SER A 128 7.93 3.88 -0.46
C SER A 128 8.93 4.36 0.61
N GLU A 129 9.87 5.24 0.25
CA GLU A 129 10.86 5.82 1.16
C GLU A 129 10.45 7.20 1.72
N ALA A 130 9.28 7.71 1.32
CA ALA A 130 8.72 8.93 1.88
C ALA A 130 8.35 8.74 3.36
N ALA A 131 8.46 9.82 4.14
CA ALA A 131 8.14 9.79 5.58
C ALA A 131 6.70 9.27 5.80
N PRO A 132 6.46 8.27 6.67
CA PRO A 132 5.11 7.79 6.97
C PRO A 132 4.14 8.89 7.42
N GLU A 133 4.65 9.92 8.12
CA GLU A 133 3.89 11.09 8.55
C GLU A 133 3.34 11.89 7.37
N HIS A 134 4.02 11.90 6.21
CA HIS A 134 3.51 12.56 5.01
C HIS A 134 2.22 11.88 4.53
N TRP A 135 2.19 10.55 4.45
CA TRP A 135 1.00 9.82 4.03
C TRP A 135 -0.17 10.01 5.01
N ARG A 136 0.10 10.03 6.32
CA ARG A 136 -0.91 10.39 7.34
C ARG A 136 -1.41 11.84 7.17
N HIS A 137 -0.52 12.77 6.85
CA HIS A 137 -0.91 14.15 6.57
C HIS A 137 -1.81 14.27 5.34
N VAL A 138 -1.47 13.59 4.24
CA VAL A 138 -2.30 13.50 3.03
C VAL A 138 -3.69 12.97 3.37
N HIS A 139 -3.76 11.86 4.13
CA HIS A 139 -5.02 11.28 4.59
C HIS A 139 -5.87 12.29 5.36
N ASN A 140 -5.28 12.92 6.39
CA ASN A 140 -5.98 13.85 7.25
C ASN A 140 -6.54 15.05 6.47
N ARG A 141 -5.76 15.62 5.54
CA ARG A 141 -6.18 16.75 4.69
C ARG A 141 -7.37 16.37 3.80
N LEU A 142 -7.28 15.23 3.11
CA LEU A 142 -8.36 14.77 2.23
C LEU A 142 -9.63 14.41 3.00
N THR A 143 -9.51 13.86 4.21
CA THR A 143 -10.65 13.54 5.08
C THR A 143 -11.44 14.79 5.47
N VAL A 144 -10.76 15.93 5.65
CA VAL A 144 -11.41 17.24 5.92
C VAL A 144 -11.65 18.09 4.67
N GLY A 145 -11.54 17.50 3.47
CA GLY A 145 -11.83 18.18 2.20
C GLY A 145 -10.79 19.21 1.77
N GLN A 146 -9.59 19.18 2.34
CA GLN A 146 -8.49 20.09 2.00
C GLN A 146 -7.48 19.43 1.07
N ASP A 147 -6.82 20.22 0.24
CA ASP A 147 -5.77 19.68 -0.63
C ASP A 147 -4.51 19.28 0.17
N PRO A 148 -3.87 18.14 -0.16
CA PRO A 148 -2.64 17.73 0.47
C PRO A 148 -1.53 18.75 0.25
N ARG A 149 -0.66 18.93 1.26
CA ARG A 149 0.56 19.72 1.07
C ARG A 149 1.59 18.92 0.30
N PRO A 150 2.37 19.56 -0.59
CA PRO A 150 3.42 18.87 -1.32
C PRO A 150 4.48 18.34 -0.36
N TYR A 151 5.05 17.19 -0.70
CA TYR A 151 6.24 16.68 -0.02
C TYR A 151 7.46 17.51 -0.41
N ALA A 152 8.40 17.71 0.52
CA ALA A 152 9.58 18.52 0.29
C ALA A 152 10.87 17.71 0.52
N LEU A 153 11.94 18.03 -0.22
CA LEU A 153 13.24 17.39 -0.05
C LEU A 153 13.82 17.59 1.36
N ASP A 154 13.64 18.76 1.95
CA ASP A 154 14.10 19.03 3.33
C ASP A 154 13.33 18.20 4.36
N GLN A 155 12.03 17.98 4.13
CA GLN A 155 11.24 17.05 4.94
C GLN A 155 11.79 15.63 4.82
N HIS A 156 12.16 15.18 3.61
CA HIS A 156 12.74 13.87 3.40
C HIS A 156 14.11 13.70 4.07
N ARG A 157 14.99 14.71 3.98
CA ARG A 157 16.29 14.71 4.67
C ARG A 157 16.11 14.59 6.18
N ALA A 158 15.21 15.39 6.77
CA ALA A 158 14.91 15.33 8.20
C ALA A 158 14.37 13.96 8.62
N TRP A 159 13.54 13.33 7.78
CA TRP A 159 13.07 11.96 7.98
C TRP A 159 14.21 10.94 7.98
N LEU A 160 15.11 10.98 7.00
CA LEU A 160 16.27 10.08 6.93
C LEU A 160 17.17 10.21 8.17
N THR A 161 17.38 11.42 8.67
CA THR A 161 18.13 11.63 9.91
C THR A 161 17.42 10.98 11.10
N ARG A 162 16.10 11.16 11.26
CA ARG A 162 15.33 10.54 12.35
C ARG A 162 15.39 9.00 12.28
N ARG A 163 15.21 8.43 11.08
CA ARG A 163 15.26 6.98 10.87
C ARG A 163 16.60 6.35 11.27
N ARG A 164 17.71 7.09 11.18
CA ARG A 164 19.04 6.64 11.63
C ARG A 164 19.23 6.65 13.14
N ILE A 165 18.43 7.43 13.86
CA ILE A 165 18.58 7.66 15.31
C ILE A 165 17.55 6.83 16.10
N SER A 166 16.42 6.48 15.48
CA SER A 166 15.47 5.54 16.06
C SER A 166 16.05 4.11 16.08
N PRO A 167 16.03 3.40 17.23
CA PRO A 167 16.54 2.04 17.38
C PRO A 167 15.68 0.99 16.64
#